data_AF-A0A0F8TXU4-F1
#
_entry.id   AF-A0A0F8TXU4-F1
#
_cell.length_a   1.000
_cell.length_b   1.000
_cell.length_c   1.000
_cell.angle_alpha   90.00
_cell.angle_beta   90.00
_cell.angle_gamma   90.00
#
_symmetry.space_group_name_H-M   'P 1'
#
loop_
_entity.id
_entity.type
_entity.pdbx_description
1 polymer ?
#
loop_
_entity_poly.entity_id
_entity_poly.type
_entity_poly.pdbx_seq_one_letter_code
_entity_poly.pdbx_strand_id
1 'polypeptide(L)'
;MYLDWTAVLFCWMLNDISMDSRLRGYRIVPTHNAPVWPENKMKGIVSLIIFASHSIKKPKTHRYPSLKGVDPKFRRNHRHALHGTMKALKERKEGKREVA
;
A
#
# COMPACT_ATOMS: atom_id res chain seq x y z
N MET A 1 5.78 19.03 -42.95
CA MET A 1 7.20 18.87 -42.58
C MET A 1 7.39 19.30 -41.13
N TYR A 2 6.87 18.50 -40.18
CA TYR A 2 7.11 18.72 -38.76
C TYR A 2 8.28 17.79 -38.39
N LEU A 3 9.44 18.37 -38.05
CA LEU A 3 10.54 17.58 -37.53
C LEU A 3 10.13 16.99 -36.19
N ASP A 4 10.11 15.66 -36.15
CA ASP A 4 9.71 14.84 -35.03
C ASP A 4 10.72 15.00 -33.87
N TRP A 5 10.33 15.73 -32.82
CA TRP A 5 11.14 15.92 -31.60
C TRP A 5 11.50 14.60 -30.90
N THR A 6 10.76 13.54 -31.20
CA THR A 6 11.01 12.17 -30.73
C THR A 6 12.38 11.65 -31.19
N ALA A 7 12.84 12.03 -32.38
CA ALA A 7 14.15 11.62 -32.89
C ALA A 7 15.31 12.28 -32.13
N VAL A 8 15.16 13.53 -31.68
CA VAL A 8 16.18 14.25 -30.89
C VAL A 8 16.31 13.64 -29.49
N LEU A 9 15.20 13.29 -28.86
CA LEU A 9 15.19 12.64 -27.54
C LEU A 9 15.77 11.22 -27.61
N PHE A 10 15.51 10.51 -28.71
CA PHE A 10 16.04 9.17 -28.94
C PHE A 10 17.55 9.19 -29.20
N CYS A 11 18.06 10.24 -29.83
CA CYS A 11 19.51 10.47 -30.01
C CYS A 11 20.22 10.86 -28.70
N TRP A 12 19.51 11.45 -27.73
CA TRP A 12 20.02 11.70 -26.37
C TRP A 12 20.02 10.43 -25.49
N MET A 13 19.08 9.51 -25.75
CA MET A 13 19.00 8.24 -25.03
C MET A 13 19.97 7.16 -25.55
N LEU A 14 20.41 7.27 -26.80
CA LEU A 14 21.26 6.28 -27.48
C LEU A 14 22.46 6.91 -28.20
N ASN A 15 23.28 7.69 -27.50
CA ASN A 15 24.63 7.97 -28.01
C ASN A 15 25.70 7.81 -26.95
N ASP A 16 26.39 6.67 -27.07
CA ASP A 16 27.83 6.65 -27.21
C ASP A 16 28.44 8.02 -27.52
N ILE A 17 29.27 8.46 -26.57
CA ILE A 17 30.58 9.10 -26.75
C ILE A 17 30.90 9.45 -28.22
N SER A 18 30.60 10.68 -28.64
CA SER A 18 31.52 11.51 -29.43
C SER A 18 30.86 12.86 -29.71
N MET A 19 31.12 13.87 -28.88
CA MET A 19 31.44 15.22 -29.36
C MET A 19 31.91 16.16 -28.25
N ASP A 20 33.05 16.75 -28.56
CA ASP A 20 33.52 18.08 -28.21
C ASP A 20 34.21 18.28 -26.84
N SER A 21 35.53 18.39 -26.97
CA SER A 21 36.58 18.68 -26.02
C SER A 21 36.50 20.12 -25.47
N ARG A 22 35.36 20.46 -24.85
CA ARG A 22 35.08 21.81 -24.31
C ARG A 22 34.54 21.86 -22.88
N LEU A 23 34.81 20.84 -22.07
CA LEU A 23 34.62 20.91 -20.60
C LEU A 23 35.97 20.88 -19.85
N ARG A 24 36.86 21.83 -20.17
CA ARG A 24 37.94 22.23 -19.26
C ARG A 24 37.32 22.99 -18.10
N GLY A 25 36.95 22.31 -17.01
CA GLY A 25 36.46 23.02 -15.82
C GLY A 25 35.96 22.18 -14.65
N TYR A 26 35.63 20.91 -14.82
CA TYR A 26 35.19 20.09 -13.69
C TYR A 26 36.38 19.35 -13.07
N ARG A 27 36.91 19.92 -11.98
CA ARG A 27 37.87 19.24 -11.10
C ARG A 27 37.19 18.02 -10.51
N ILE A 28 37.59 16.83 -10.94
CA ILE A 28 37.23 15.56 -10.28
C ILE A 28 37.88 15.60 -8.89
N VAL A 29 37.07 15.79 -7.85
CA VAL A 29 37.51 15.61 -6.46
C VAL A 29 37.61 14.11 -6.16
N PRO A 30 38.70 13.62 -5.56
CA PRO A 30 38.89 12.20 -5.30
C PRO A 30 37.87 11.69 -4.28
N THR A 31 37.21 10.58 -4.63
CA THR A 31 36.03 9.99 -3.99
C THR A 31 36.29 9.30 -2.63
N HIS A 32 37.37 9.64 -1.92
CA HIS A 32 37.72 8.96 -0.66
C HIS A 32 37.08 9.60 0.58
N ASN A 33 36.28 10.66 0.45
CA ASN A 33 35.52 11.27 1.54
C ASN A 33 34.16 11.81 1.05
N ALA A 34 33.36 10.97 0.38
CA ALA A 34 31.98 11.31 0.12
C ALA A 34 31.16 11.19 1.43
N PRO A 35 30.38 12.21 1.84
CA PRO A 35 29.53 12.10 3.02
C PRO A 35 28.51 10.97 2.79
N VAL A 36 28.54 9.95 3.65
CA VAL A 36 27.55 8.87 3.67
C VAL A 36 26.25 9.47 4.21
N TRP A 37 25.31 9.79 3.32
CA TRP A 37 24.00 10.28 3.72
C TRP A 37 23.24 9.15 4.44
N PRO A 38 22.65 9.37 5.62
CA PRO A 38 21.88 8.34 6.31
C PRO A 38 20.61 8.05 5.50
N GLU A 39 20.50 6.84 4.97
CA GLU A 39 19.41 6.36 4.10
C GLU A 39 18.00 6.55 4.69
N ASN A 40 17.92 6.79 5.99
CA ASN A 40 16.71 6.80 6.80
C ASN A 40 15.88 8.09 6.59
N LYS A 41 16.51 9.21 6.20
CA LYS A 41 15.79 10.47 5.93
C LYS A 41 15.19 10.55 4.52
N MET A 42 15.83 9.92 3.53
CA MET A 42 15.35 9.92 2.15
C MET A 42 14.12 9.02 1.96
N LYS A 43 14.04 7.91 2.71
CA LYS A 43 12.91 6.97 2.69
C LYS A 43 11.58 7.62 3.12
N GLY A 44 11.60 8.57 4.05
CA GLY A 44 10.39 9.28 4.52
C GLY A 44 9.82 10.27 3.50
N ILE A 45 10.70 10.99 2.79
CA ILE A 45 10.30 12.00 1.78
C ILE A 45 9.79 11.32 0.52
N VAL A 46 10.46 10.26 0.06
CA VAL A 46 10.00 9.45 -1.09
C VAL A 46 8.67 8.76 -0.77
N SER A 47 8.50 8.23 0.44
CA SER A 47 7.21 7.75 0.97
C SER A 47 6.12 8.82 0.86
N LEU A 48 6.38 10.04 1.36
CA LEU A 48 5.41 11.13 1.34
C LEU A 48 4.99 11.51 -0.08
N ILE A 49 5.93 11.51 -1.03
CA ILE A 49 5.66 11.78 -2.44
C ILE A 49 4.83 10.63 -3.07
N ILE A 50 5.17 9.37 -2.80
CA ILE A 50 4.41 8.21 -3.31
C ILE A 50 2.99 8.14 -2.72
N PHE A 51 2.81 8.44 -1.42
CA PHE A 51 1.50 8.52 -0.76
C PHE A 51 0.71 9.79 -1.14
N ALA A 52 1.36 10.87 -1.54
CA ALA A 52 0.67 12.04 -2.09
C ALA A 52 0.09 11.71 -3.47
N SER A 53 0.83 10.95 -4.28
CA SER A 53 0.40 10.49 -5.62
C SER A 53 -0.69 9.42 -5.57
N HIS A 54 -0.63 8.51 -4.59
CA HIS A 54 -1.69 7.52 -4.35
C HIS A 54 -2.60 8.02 -3.23
N SER A 55 -3.77 8.56 -3.58
CA SER A 55 -4.68 9.16 -2.60
C SER A 55 -4.81 8.32 -1.32
N ILE A 56 -4.45 8.87 -0.17
CA ILE A 56 -4.62 8.23 1.14
C ILE A 56 -6.13 8.00 1.36
N LYS A 57 -6.59 6.77 1.12
CA LYS A 57 -8.00 6.40 1.29
C LYS A 57 -8.27 6.11 2.76
N LYS A 58 -9.45 6.53 3.22
CA LYS A 58 -9.96 6.12 4.53
C LYS A 58 -10.05 4.58 4.59
N PRO A 59 -9.83 3.96 5.76
CA PRO A 59 -10.02 2.52 5.91
C PRO A 59 -11.46 2.15 5.58
N LYS A 60 -11.65 1.01 4.91
CA LYS A 60 -12.98 0.51 4.57
C LYS A 60 -13.72 0.13 5.85
N THR A 61 -14.84 0.80 6.11
CA THR A 61 -15.75 0.43 7.20
C THR A 61 -16.70 -0.67 6.71
N HIS A 62 -16.55 -1.88 7.22
CA HIS A 62 -17.48 -2.99 6.95
C HIS A 62 -18.63 -2.99 7.98
N ARG A 63 -19.83 -3.38 7.53
CA ARG A 63 -21.01 -3.46 8.41
C ARG A 63 -20.82 -4.43 9.59
N TYR A 64 -20.07 -5.52 9.38
CA TYR A 64 -19.79 -6.52 10.40
C TYR A 64 -18.28 -6.65 10.61
N PRO A 65 -17.73 -6.09 11.71
CA PRO A 65 -16.31 -6.24 12.04
C PRO A 65 -16.00 -7.64 12.59
N SER A 66 -14.73 -8.02 12.57
CA SER A 66 -14.28 -9.29 13.16
C SER A 66 -14.33 -9.23 14.70
N LEU A 67 -14.70 -10.33 15.36
CA LEU A 67 -14.68 -10.45 16.84
C LEU A 67 -13.28 -10.84 17.39
N LYS A 68 -12.20 -10.55 16.65
CA LYS A 68 -10.82 -10.85 17.10
C LYS A 68 -10.41 -9.81 18.15
N GLY A 69 -9.92 -10.28 19.30
CA GLY A 69 -9.55 -9.41 20.44
C GLY A 69 -10.67 -9.12 21.44
N VAL A 70 -11.90 -9.59 21.18
CA VAL A 70 -13.01 -9.51 22.16
C VAL A 70 -12.82 -10.56 23.25
N ASP A 71 -13.21 -10.21 24.48
CA ASP A 71 -13.07 -11.05 25.68
C ASP A 71 -13.49 -12.52 25.44
N PRO A 72 -12.66 -13.50 25.84
CA PRO A 72 -12.95 -14.92 25.63
C PRO A 72 -14.26 -15.40 26.27
N LYS A 73 -14.69 -14.84 27.41
CA LYS A 73 -15.94 -15.24 28.07
C LYS A 73 -17.14 -14.75 27.27
N PHE A 74 -17.11 -13.50 26.82
CA PHE A 74 -18.13 -12.94 25.94
C PHE A 74 -18.26 -13.73 24.63
N ARG A 75 -17.12 -14.10 24.00
CA ARG A 75 -17.11 -14.90 22.77
C ARG A 75 -17.66 -16.31 22.95
N ARG A 76 -17.47 -16.94 24.12
CA ARG A 76 -18.07 -18.25 24.41
C ARG A 76 -19.58 -18.12 24.54
N ASN A 77 -20.05 -17.16 25.35
CA ASN A 77 -21.48 -16.94 25.53
C ASN A 77 -22.21 -16.61 24.22
N HIS A 78 -21.63 -15.73 23.39
CA HIS A 78 -22.21 -15.39 22.10
C HIS A 78 -22.39 -16.60 21.19
N ARG A 79 -21.42 -17.54 21.18
CA ARG A 79 -21.54 -18.80 20.43
C ARG A 79 -22.70 -19.66 20.94
N HIS A 80 -22.79 -19.85 22.26
CA HIS A 80 -23.86 -20.66 22.84
C HIS A 80 -25.25 -20.07 22.58
N ALA A 81 -25.40 -18.74 22.69
CA ALA A 81 -26.65 -18.05 22.41
C ALA A 81 -27.09 -18.24 20.95
N LEU A 82 -26.18 -18.05 19.99
CA LEU A 82 -26.48 -18.25 18.56
C LEU A 82 -26.86 -19.70 18.23
N HIS A 83 -26.18 -20.67 18.84
CA HIS A 83 -26.55 -22.08 18.65
C HIS A 83 -27.90 -22.42 19.29
N GLY A 84 -28.21 -21.83 20.44
CA GLY A 84 -29.51 -22.00 21.11
C GLY A 84 -30.67 -21.46 20.28
N THR A 85 -30.55 -20.25 19.74
CA THR A 85 -31.60 -19.65 18.89
C THR A 85 -31.81 -20.45 17.61
N MET A 86 -30.74 -20.92 16.98
CA MET A 86 -30.82 -21.76 15.78
C MET A 86 -31.55 -23.08 16.05
N LYS A 87 -31.28 -23.74 17.18
CA LYS A 87 -31.96 -24.97 17.59
C LYS A 87 -33.46 -24.73 17.81
N ALA A 88 -33.82 -23.66 18.52
CA ALA A 88 -35.21 -23.31 18.76
C ALA A 88 -35.97 -22.98 17.47
N LEU A 89 -35.35 -22.25 16.54
CA LEU A 89 -35.94 -21.96 15.22
C LEU A 89 -36.15 -23.24 14.38
N LYS A 90 -35.20 -24.18 14.45
CA LYS A 90 -35.32 -25.46 13.75
C LYS A 90 -36.48 -26.30 14.32
N GLU A 91 -36.60 -26.40 15.63
CA GLU A 91 -37.69 -27.14 16.29
C GLU A 91 -39.06 -26.51 16.05
N ARG A 92 -39.14 -25.17 15.98
CA ARG A 92 -40.34 -24.45 15.55
C ARG A 92 -40.71 -24.80 14.11
N LYS A 93 -39.74 -24.81 13.20
CA LYS A 93 -39.96 -25.15 11.78
C LYS A 93 -40.40 -26.61 11.60
N GLU A 94 -39.89 -27.51 12.44
CA GLU A 94 -40.26 -28.93 12.45
C GLU A 94 -41.60 -29.21 13.16
N GLY A 95 -42.27 -28.18 13.72
CA GLY A 95 -43.57 -28.32 14.38
C GLY A 95 -43.54 -29.09 15.71
N LYS A 96 -42.36 -29.41 16.23
CA LYS A 96 -42.16 -30.18 17.48
C LYS A 96 -42.37 -29.34 18.74
N ARG A 97 -42.50 -28.02 18.60
CA ARG A 97 -42.80 -27.08 19.68
C ARG A 97 -43.98 -26.21 19.28
N GLU A 98 -45.00 -26.22 20.12
CA GLU A 98 -46.19 -25.41 19.93
C GLU A 98 -45.83 -23.93 20.04
N VAL A 99 -46.39 -23.12 19.14
CA VAL A 99 -46.22 -21.67 19.16
C VAL A 99 -47.08 -21.15 20.30
N ALA A 100 -46.43 -20.73 21.39
CA ALA A 100 -47.07 -19.93 22.44
C ALA A 100 -47.43 -18.54 21.91
#